data_AF-A0A398E0V1-F1
#
_entry.id   AF-A0A398E0V1-F1
#
_cell.length_a   1.000
_cell.length_b   1.000
_cell.length_c   1.000
_cell.angle_alpha   90.00
_cell.angle_beta   90.00
_cell.angle_gamma   90.00
#
_symmetry.space_group_name_H-M   'P 1'
#
loop_
_entity.id
_entity.type
_entity.pdbx_description
1 polymer ?
#
loop_
_entity_poly.entity_id
_entity_poly.type
_entity_poly.pdbx_seq_one_letter_code
_entity_poly.pdbx_strand_id
1 'polypeptide(L)'
;MENQLAGFAQFDNDIRSERCRNGMIAAAASGRYVWVAPLGYLNGNSRNGPSLVLDTPEVVRLVRKSFELVDTGLTLPEARQQVTKEGLRTSKGKALSANGFRKMLTRKTYTGSFTAFEETVRGDFEAIVPEEVFLRVQPKLHRARSTGRIVAYRINNPDFPLRGAVRCAKCGTLLTASNSTGHGGRYGYYRCPQCGGPSLGKAQVEGQFTQLLNSVSLEPALTKLLGLAIDANLESKRSMGVKQMSQLKVRLGALGTRHRQILDKSLSGVFSDSDTKRLLSETEQESDDVQAQIALAEGSELVPEQVIKTGLAILQDMGTFWQKAGLTTRQQLQRFLFPEGIPFGQSGFGTCKTAFCIQQKAVVSMAENTVVAPRRIELLFGD
;
A
#
# COMPACT_ATOMS: atom_id res chain seq x y z
N MET A 1 43.47 -49.91 8.76
CA MET A 1 43.49 -49.60 7.32
C MET A 1 42.15 -49.01 6.84
N GLU A 2 41.01 -49.51 7.33
CA GLU A 2 39.67 -48.97 7.00
C GLU A 2 39.46 -47.48 7.37
N ASN A 3 39.87 -47.04 8.55
CA ASN A 3 39.76 -45.62 8.94
C ASN A 3 40.60 -44.67 8.07
N GLN A 4 41.72 -45.15 7.53
CA GLN A 4 42.56 -44.37 6.61
C GLN A 4 41.90 -44.29 5.23
N LEU A 5 41.36 -45.40 4.72
CA LEU A 5 40.62 -45.44 3.44
C LEU A 5 39.34 -44.60 3.49
N ALA A 6 38.61 -44.61 4.60
CA ALA A 6 37.44 -43.75 4.81
C ALA A 6 37.82 -42.27 4.85
N GLY A 7 38.95 -41.92 5.49
CA GLY A 7 39.48 -40.55 5.49
C GLY A 7 39.88 -40.06 4.10
N PHE A 8 40.51 -40.91 3.28
CA PHE A 8 40.84 -40.59 1.89
C PHE A 8 39.59 -40.41 1.01
N ALA A 9 38.56 -41.26 1.19
CA ALA A 9 37.30 -41.13 0.46
C ALA A 9 36.55 -39.84 0.83
N GLN A 10 36.56 -39.46 2.11
CA GLN A 10 35.98 -38.20 2.57
C GLN A 10 36.73 -36.99 1.98
N PHE A 11 38.06 -37.03 2.00
CA PHE A 11 38.89 -35.96 1.44
C PHE A 11 38.69 -35.77 -0.07
N ASP A 12 38.58 -36.86 -0.85
CA ASP A 12 38.28 -36.77 -2.29
C ASP A 12 36.87 -36.23 -2.54
N ASN A 13 35.88 -36.60 -1.71
CA ASN A 13 34.54 -36.01 -1.77
C ASN A 13 34.55 -34.50 -1.46
N ASP A 14 35.36 -34.07 -0.49
CA ASP A 14 35.49 -32.66 -0.12
C ASP A 14 36.15 -31.86 -1.25
N ILE A 15 37.22 -32.38 -1.87
CA ILE A 15 37.86 -31.75 -3.04
C ILE A 15 36.88 -31.65 -4.22
N ARG A 16 36.12 -32.72 -4.51
CA ARG A 16 35.13 -32.70 -5.59
C ARG A 16 34.02 -31.69 -5.32
N SER A 17 33.56 -31.62 -4.08
CA SER A 17 32.54 -30.66 -3.65
C SER A 17 33.05 -29.22 -3.80
N GLU A 18 34.30 -28.96 -3.41
CA GLU A 18 34.95 -27.66 -3.56
C GLU A 18 35.10 -27.25 -5.03
N ARG A 19 35.59 -28.16 -5.90
CA ARG A 19 35.70 -27.90 -7.34
C ARG A 19 34.35 -27.63 -8.00
N CYS A 20 33.32 -28.40 -7.66
CA CYS A 20 31.96 -28.17 -8.14
C CYS A 20 31.44 -26.80 -7.68
N ARG A 21 31.63 -26.44 -6.40
CA ARG A 21 31.22 -25.16 -5.86
C ARG A 21 31.91 -24.00 -6.58
N ASN A 22 33.23 -24.06 -6.75
CA ASN A 22 34.00 -23.03 -7.44
C ASN A 22 33.58 -22.90 -8.91
N GLY A 23 33.29 -24.01 -9.59
CA GLY A 23 32.74 -24.00 -10.95
C GLY A 23 31.37 -23.33 -11.03
N MET A 24 30.49 -23.60 -10.06
CA MET A 24 29.18 -22.94 -9.97
C MET A 24 29.30 -21.45 -9.69
N ILE A 25 30.23 -21.03 -8.83
CA ILE A 25 30.51 -19.61 -8.53
C ILE A 25 30.95 -18.90 -9.81
N ALA A 26 31.94 -19.44 -10.52
CA ALA A 26 32.44 -18.86 -11.76
C ALA A 26 31.36 -18.74 -12.85
N ALA A 27 30.53 -19.78 -13.02
CA ALA A 27 29.44 -19.76 -13.98
C ALA A 27 28.33 -18.75 -13.60
N ALA A 28 27.99 -18.66 -12.32
CA ALA A 28 27.02 -17.69 -11.84
C ALA A 28 27.53 -16.25 -12.00
N ALA A 29 28.81 -15.99 -11.71
CA ALA A 29 29.46 -14.70 -11.91
C ALA A 29 29.47 -14.28 -13.38
N SER A 30 29.57 -15.23 -14.32
CA SER A 30 29.43 -14.96 -15.76
C SER A 30 27.97 -14.82 -16.23
N GLY A 31 27.01 -14.70 -15.32
CA GLY A 31 25.58 -14.53 -15.62
C GLY A 31 24.83 -15.80 -16.00
N ARG A 32 25.45 -17.00 -15.89
CA ARG A 32 24.77 -18.26 -16.21
C ARG A 32 23.96 -18.76 -15.02
N TYR A 33 22.70 -19.09 -15.28
CA TYR A 33 21.84 -19.76 -14.32
C TYR A 33 22.20 -21.24 -14.21
N VAL A 34 22.61 -21.68 -13.01
CA VAL A 34 23.12 -23.05 -12.78
C VAL A 34 22.13 -23.96 -12.04
N TRP A 35 20.90 -23.50 -11.80
CA TRP A 35 19.84 -24.28 -11.13
C TRP A 35 18.75 -24.70 -12.11
N VAL A 36 17.78 -25.45 -11.60
CA VAL A 36 16.59 -25.86 -12.37
C VAL A 36 15.80 -24.64 -12.85
N ALA A 37 15.50 -24.60 -14.15
CA ALA A 37 14.70 -23.56 -14.79
C ALA A 37 13.42 -23.22 -14.00
N PRO A 38 13.18 -21.93 -13.70
CA PRO A 38 11.90 -21.46 -13.19
C PRO A 38 10.77 -21.68 -14.20
N LEU A 39 9.51 -21.71 -13.73
CA LEU A 39 8.35 -21.82 -14.61
C LEU A 39 8.32 -20.68 -15.63
N GLY A 40 8.08 -20.98 -16.91
CA GLY A 40 8.19 -20.02 -18.01
C GLY A 40 9.56 -19.99 -18.69
N TYR A 41 10.53 -20.74 -18.16
CA TYR A 41 11.83 -20.97 -18.76
C TYR A 41 12.11 -22.47 -18.92
N LEU A 42 12.98 -22.79 -19.87
CA LEU A 42 13.63 -24.09 -20.04
C LEU A 42 15.15 -23.91 -19.89
N ASN A 43 15.85 -24.93 -19.43
CA ASN A 43 17.32 -24.90 -19.38
C ASN A 43 17.85 -24.86 -20.82
N GLY A 44 18.80 -23.96 -21.09
CA GLY A 44 19.47 -23.90 -22.38
C GLY A 44 20.33 -25.13 -22.63
N ASN A 45 20.27 -25.67 -23.84
CA ASN A 45 21.00 -26.90 -24.22
C ASN A 45 22.39 -26.62 -24.83
N SER A 46 22.77 -25.35 -25.01
CA SER A 46 24.02 -24.97 -25.66
C SER A 46 25.06 -24.45 -24.68
N ARG A 47 26.31 -24.92 -24.82
CA ARG A 47 27.46 -24.46 -24.04
C ARG A 47 27.76 -22.96 -24.22
N ASN A 48 27.43 -22.42 -25.41
CA ASN A 48 27.63 -21.02 -25.77
C ASN A 48 26.31 -20.23 -25.87
N GLY A 49 25.17 -20.88 -25.64
CA GLY A 49 23.86 -20.24 -25.65
C GLY A 49 23.43 -19.77 -24.25
N PRO A 50 22.32 -19.03 -24.17
CA PRO A 50 21.79 -18.54 -22.90
C PRO A 50 21.47 -19.72 -21.97
N SER A 51 21.76 -19.58 -20.69
CA SER A 51 21.53 -20.62 -19.68
C SER A 51 20.04 -20.94 -19.48
N LEU A 52 19.15 -19.98 -19.76
CA LEU A 52 17.70 -20.14 -19.80
C LEU A 52 17.15 -19.65 -21.13
N VAL A 53 16.19 -20.39 -21.68
CA VAL A 53 15.38 -19.98 -22.83
C VAL A 53 13.92 -19.88 -22.43
N LEU A 54 13.17 -19.03 -23.10
CA LEU A 54 11.73 -18.92 -22.87
C LEU A 54 11.04 -20.24 -23.20
N ASP A 55 10.08 -20.63 -22.36
CA ASP A 55 9.19 -21.77 -22.62
C ASP A 55 8.17 -21.40 -23.73
N THR A 56 7.16 -22.24 -23.94
CA THR A 56 6.09 -21.99 -24.90
C THR A 56 5.46 -20.60 -24.72
N PRO A 57 5.11 -19.90 -25.81
CA PRO A 57 4.56 -18.55 -25.75
C PRO A 57 3.34 -18.42 -24.83
N GLU A 58 2.51 -19.46 -24.75
CA GLU A 58 1.35 -19.51 -23.87
C GLU A 58 1.74 -19.50 -22.38
N VAL A 59 2.70 -20.34 -21.98
CA VAL A 59 3.18 -20.38 -20.59
C VAL A 59 3.82 -19.05 -20.21
N VAL A 60 4.66 -18.50 -21.09
CA VAL A 60 5.32 -17.19 -20.88
C VAL A 60 4.29 -16.08 -20.72
N ARG A 61 3.25 -16.05 -21.56
CA ARG A 61 2.13 -15.11 -21.46
C ARG A 61 1.40 -15.24 -20.13
N LEU A 62 1.13 -16.45 -19.66
CA LEU A 62 0.44 -16.69 -18.39
C LEU A 62 1.30 -16.34 -17.17
N VAL A 63 2.62 -16.55 -17.25
CA VAL A 63 3.57 -16.06 -16.23
C VAL A 63 3.54 -14.53 -16.20
N ARG A 64 3.67 -13.84 -17.33
CA ARG A 64 3.58 -12.38 -17.40
C ARG A 64 2.25 -11.86 -16.84
N LYS A 65 1.14 -12.45 -17.28
CA LYS A 65 -0.21 -12.13 -16.80
C LYS A 65 -0.35 -12.33 -15.28
N SER A 66 0.36 -13.29 -14.69
CA SER A 66 0.34 -13.47 -13.23
C SER A 66 0.86 -12.26 -12.47
N PHE A 67 1.90 -11.59 -13.01
CA PHE A 67 2.42 -10.35 -12.42
C PHE A 67 1.46 -9.18 -12.67
N GLU A 68 0.93 -9.05 -13.88
CA GLU A 68 -0.02 -8.00 -14.26
C GLU A 68 -1.31 -8.06 -13.42
N LEU A 69 -1.89 -9.24 -13.19
CA LEU A 69 -3.09 -9.39 -12.37
C LEU A 69 -2.87 -8.94 -10.92
N VAL A 70 -1.69 -9.24 -10.36
CA VAL A 70 -1.34 -8.78 -9.01
C VAL A 70 -1.04 -7.27 -9.04
N ASP A 71 -0.48 -6.76 -10.13
CA ASP A 71 -0.25 -5.34 -10.29
C ASP A 71 -1.56 -4.54 -10.39
N THR A 72 -2.57 -5.05 -11.08
CA THR A 72 -3.91 -4.41 -11.17
C THR A 72 -4.72 -4.49 -9.88
N GLY A 73 -4.24 -5.24 -8.87
CA GLY A 73 -4.80 -5.24 -7.52
C GLY A 73 -5.59 -6.50 -7.15
N LEU A 74 -5.59 -7.55 -7.99
CA LEU A 74 -6.17 -8.83 -7.59
C LEU A 74 -5.38 -9.46 -6.44
N THR A 75 -6.08 -10.21 -5.61
CA THR A 75 -5.43 -10.96 -4.54
C THR A 75 -4.66 -12.16 -5.10
N LEU A 76 -3.62 -12.62 -4.40
CA LEU A 76 -2.82 -13.79 -4.81
C LEU A 76 -3.66 -15.04 -5.08
N PRO A 77 -4.69 -15.39 -4.26
CA PRO A 77 -5.55 -16.53 -4.55
C PRO A 77 -6.36 -16.37 -5.85
N GLU A 78 -6.91 -15.18 -6.11
CA GLU A 78 -7.71 -14.89 -7.31
C GLU A 78 -6.85 -14.93 -8.57
N ALA A 79 -5.71 -14.22 -8.56
CA ALA A 79 -4.76 -14.22 -9.67
C ALA A 79 -4.29 -15.65 -9.99
N ARG A 80 -3.93 -16.43 -8.95
CA ARG A 80 -3.56 -17.84 -9.10
C ARG A 80 -4.69 -18.68 -9.67
N GLN A 81 -5.91 -18.53 -9.17
CA GLN A 81 -7.07 -19.29 -9.64
C GLN A 81 -7.34 -18.98 -11.12
N GLN A 82 -7.25 -17.72 -11.51
CA GLN A 82 -7.46 -17.29 -12.89
C GLN A 82 -6.42 -17.89 -13.83
N VAL A 83 -5.12 -17.74 -13.56
CA VAL A 83 -4.09 -18.31 -14.45
C VAL A 83 -4.08 -19.83 -14.42
N THR A 84 -4.50 -20.46 -13.32
CA THR A 84 -4.71 -21.92 -13.26
C THR A 84 -5.89 -22.33 -14.13
N LYS A 85 -6.97 -21.57 -14.17
CA LYS A 85 -8.11 -21.84 -15.06
C LYS A 85 -7.71 -21.70 -16.54
N GLU A 86 -6.85 -20.73 -16.84
CA GLU A 86 -6.30 -20.49 -18.17
C GLU A 86 -5.17 -21.45 -18.59
N GLY A 87 -4.82 -22.44 -17.74
CA GLY A 87 -3.91 -23.52 -18.13
C GLY A 87 -2.50 -23.45 -17.55
N LEU A 88 -2.17 -22.46 -16.71
CA LEU A 88 -0.84 -22.41 -16.07
C LEU A 88 -0.66 -23.61 -15.12
N ARG A 89 0.32 -24.45 -15.42
CA ARG A 89 0.67 -25.66 -14.66
C ARG A 89 2.15 -25.64 -14.30
N THR A 90 2.51 -26.42 -13.29
CA THR A 90 3.91 -26.72 -12.97
C THR A 90 4.54 -27.59 -14.06
N SER A 91 5.86 -27.70 -14.10
CA SER A 91 6.57 -28.61 -15.02
C SER A 91 6.15 -30.08 -14.91
N LYS A 92 5.52 -30.47 -13.80
CA LYS A 92 4.94 -31.81 -13.57
C LYS A 92 3.44 -31.90 -13.92
N GLY A 93 2.87 -30.91 -14.61
CA GLY A 93 1.47 -30.87 -15.02
C GLY A 93 0.45 -30.55 -13.91
N LYS A 94 0.88 -30.34 -12.66
CA LYS A 94 -0.01 -30.02 -11.53
C LYS A 94 -0.33 -28.53 -11.45
N ALA A 95 -1.47 -28.17 -10.88
CA ALA A 95 -1.81 -26.78 -10.56
C ALA A 95 -0.79 -26.16 -9.58
N LEU A 96 -0.57 -24.85 -9.70
CA LEU A 96 0.35 -24.13 -8.81
C LEU A 96 -0.24 -24.06 -7.40
N SER A 97 0.56 -24.46 -6.41
CA SER A 97 0.23 -24.24 -5.00
C SER A 97 0.31 -22.75 -4.66
N ALA A 98 -0.36 -22.31 -3.58
CA ALA A 98 -0.29 -20.91 -3.13
C ALA A 98 1.16 -20.47 -2.85
N ASN A 99 1.96 -21.33 -2.23
CA ASN A 99 3.37 -21.06 -1.97
C ASN A 99 4.21 -21.06 -3.26
N GLY A 100 3.93 -21.97 -4.20
CA GLY A 100 4.59 -22.00 -5.50
C GLY A 100 4.35 -20.74 -6.31
N PHE A 101 3.10 -20.28 -6.36
CA PHE A 101 2.72 -19.02 -7.03
C PHE A 101 3.38 -17.81 -6.39
N ARG A 102 3.38 -17.73 -5.05
CA ARG A 102 4.08 -16.65 -4.34
C ARG A 102 5.59 -16.67 -4.62
N LYS A 103 6.23 -17.85 -4.56
CA LYS A 103 7.66 -18.01 -4.83
C LYS A 103 8.01 -17.58 -6.26
N MET A 104 7.13 -17.83 -7.22
CA MET A 104 7.26 -17.35 -8.60
C MET A 104 7.35 -15.81 -8.62
N LEU A 105 6.38 -15.12 -8.01
CA LEU A 105 6.31 -13.64 -8.02
C LEU A 105 7.46 -12.94 -7.27
N THR A 106 8.19 -13.64 -6.40
CA THR A 106 9.36 -13.11 -5.68
C THR A 106 10.69 -13.33 -6.38
N ARG A 107 10.77 -14.20 -7.40
CA ARG A 107 12.05 -14.53 -8.03
C ARG A 107 12.47 -13.41 -8.99
N LYS A 108 13.64 -12.82 -8.75
CA LYS A 108 14.27 -11.84 -9.65
C LYS A 108 14.57 -12.41 -11.05
N THR A 109 14.60 -13.74 -11.22
CA THR A 109 14.84 -14.38 -12.53
C THR A 109 13.87 -13.87 -13.60
N TYR A 110 12.65 -13.49 -13.22
CA TYR A 110 11.66 -12.97 -14.16
C TYR A 110 11.99 -11.57 -14.70
N THR A 111 12.91 -10.82 -14.07
CA THR A 111 13.44 -9.52 -14.53
C THR A 111 14.80 -9.65 -15.23
N GLY A 112 15.27 -10.87 -15.50
CA GLY A 112 16.58 -11.10 -16.15
C GLY A 112 17.78 -11.00 -15.20
N SER A 113 17.57 -11.12 -13.87
CA SER A 113 18.64 -11.14 -12.87
C SER A 113 18.43 -12.26 -11.85
N PHE A 114 19.47 -12.71 -11.15
CA PHE A 114 19.32 -13.72 -10.11
C PHE A 114 20.34 -13.53 -9.00
N THR A 115 20.02 -14.09 -7.81
CA THR A 115 20.92 -14.06 -6.66
C THR A 115 21.66 -15.38 -6.56
N ALA A 116 22.99 -15.32 -6.53
CA ALA A 116 23.91 -16.43 -6.44
C ALA A 116 25.02 -16.07 -5.46
N PHE A 117 25.28 -16.95 -4.48
CA PHE A 117 26.39 -16.76 -3.53
C PHE A 117 26.42 -15.35 -2.90
N GLU A 118 25.25 -14.86 -2.48
CA GLU A 118 25.05 -13.53 -1.86
C GLU A 118 25.18 -12.33 -2.79
N GLU A 119 25.52 -12.54 -4.07
CA GLU A 119 25.58 -11.49 -5.09
C GLU A 119 24.37 -11.55 -6.03
N THR A 120 23.90 -10.38 -6.48
CA THR A 120 22.89 -10.31 -7.54
C THR A 120 23.59 -10.08 -8.87
N VAL A 121 23.45 -11.03 -9.79
CA VAL A 121 24.09 -11.02 -11.10
C VAL A 121 23.03 -10.84 -12.20
N ARG A 122 23.36 -10.09 -13.24
CA ARG A 122 22.55 -10.00 -14.46
C ARG A 122 22.67 -11.31 -15.24
N GLY A 123 21.53 -11.91 -15.59
CA GLY A 123 21.49 -13.17 -16.32
C GLY A 123 21.82 -13.02 -17.80
N ASP A 124 22.28 -14.11 -18.41
CA ASP A 124 22.51 -14.25 -19.84
C ASP A 124 21.24 -14.57 -20.65
N PHE A 125 20.05 -14.36 -20.07
CA PHE A 125 18.75 -14.79 -20.59
C PHE A 125 17.72 -13.66 -20.60
N GLU A 126 16.67 -13.84 -21.41
CA GLU A 126 15.62 -12.83 -21.60
C GLU A 126 14.69 -12.70 -20.38
N ALA A 127 14.31 -11.46 -20.04
CA ALA A 127 13.35 -11.18 -18.97
C ALA A 127 11.91 -11.40 -19.45
N ILE A 128 11.10 -12.14 -18.68
CA ILE A 128 9.66 -12.31 -18.97
C ILE A 128 8.86 -11.06 -18.56
N VAL A 129 9.30 -10.35 -17.52
CA VAL A 129 8.57 -9.26 -16.88
C VAL A 129 9.46 -8.02 -16.78
N PRO A 130 8.95 -6.82 -17.13
CA PRO A 130 9.67 -5.58 -16.90
C PRO A 130 9.98 -5.36 -15.42
N GLU A 131 11.16 -4.83 -15.12
CA GLU A 131 11.59 -4.60 -13.74
C GLU A 131 10.62 -3.72 -12.95
N GLU A 132 10.04 -2.71 -13.59
CA GLU A 132 9.04 -1.82 -12.99
C GLU A 132 7.81 -2.57 -12.48
N VAL A 133 7.27 -3.51 -13.28
CA VAL A 133 6.11 -4.33 -12.91
C VAL A 133 6.47 -5.21 -11.72
N PHE A 134 7.66 -5.84 -11.77
CA PHE A 134 8.15 -6.66 -10.68
C PHE A 134 8.26 -5.87 -9.37
N LEU A 135 8.82 -4.66 -9.41
CA LEU A 135 8.98 -3.78 -8.27
C LEU A 135 7.63 -3.33 -7.69
N ARG A 136 6.62 -3.00 -8.52
CA ARG A 136 5.27 -2.66 -8.04
C ARG A 136 4.55 -3.84 -7.38
N VAL A 137 4.86 -5.07 -7.80
CA VAL A 137 4.31 -6.29 -7.20
C VAL A 137 4.93 -6.60 -5.83
N GLN A 138 6.23 -6.32 -5.60
CA GLN A 138 6.90 -6.71 -4.36
C GLN A 138 6.21 -6.17 -3.07
N PRO A 139 5.83 -4.88 -2.94
CA PRO A 139 5.10 -4.39 -1.77
C PRO A 139 3.76 -5.10 -1.55
N LYS A 140 3.09 -5.55 -2.62
CA LYS A 140 1.83 -6.30 -2.57
C LYS A 140 2.04 -7.73 -2.06
N LEU A 141 3.22 -8.31 -2.33
CA LEU A 141 3.65 -9.57 -1.73
C LEU A 141 4.03 -9.40 -0.25
N HIS A 142 4.78 -8.34 0.09
CA HIS A 142 5.31 -8.07 1.43
C HIS A 142 4.28 -7.52 2.41
N ARG A 143 3.19 -6.88 1.95
CA ARG A 143 2.00 -6.57 2.78
C ARG A 143 1.39 -7.80 3.44
N ALA A 144 1.63 -9.01 2.93
CA ALA A 144 1.23 -10.25 3.58
C ALA A 144 2.13 -10.66 4.77
N ARG A 145 3.30 -10.04 4.94
CA ARG A 145 4.27 -10.38 6.01
C ARG A 145 4.55 -9.24 7.00
N SER A 146 4.54 -7.97 6.62
CA SER A 146 4.83 -6.87 7.57
C SER A 146 3.59 -6.32 8.28
N THR A 147 2.40 -6.46 7.70
CA THR A 147 1.14 -6.43 8.43
C THR A 147 0.72 -7.87 8.66
N GLY A 148 1.01 -8.42 9.84
CA GLY A 148 0.69 -9.81 10.17
C GLY A 148 -0.76 -10.18 9.84
N ARG A 149 -0.99 -10.80 8.68
CA ARG A 149 -2.23 -11.45 8.23
C ARG A 149 -1.96 -12.37 7.02
N ILE A 150 -2.45 -13.60 6.86
CA ILE A 150 -3.32 -14.49 7.65
C ILE A 150 -3.44 -15.81 6.84
N VAL A 151 -3.52 -16.97 7.50
CA VAL A 151 -4.17 -18.16 6.92
C VAL A 151 -5.63 -17.81 6.73
N ALA A 152 -6.15 -17.82 5.51
CA ALA A 152 -7.50 -17.39 5.13
C ALA A 152 -8.64 -18.14 5.84
N TYR A 153 -8.79 -17.93 7.14
CA TYR A 153 -10.03 -18.09 7.88
C TYR A 153 -10.69 -16.71 7.84
N ARG A 154 -11.44 -16.41 6.76
CA ARG A 154 -12.31 -15.23 6.55
C ARG A 154 -12.02 -14.05 7.50
N ILE A 155 -11.02 -13.20 7.22
CA ILE A 155 -10.86 -11.91 7.94
C ILE A 155 -12.16 -11.13 7.87
N ASN A 156 -12.73 -11.11 6.67
CA ASN A 156 -13.99 -10.50 6.37
C ASN A 156 -15.09 -11.53 6.64
N ASN A 157 -15.50 -11.62 7.91
CA ASN A 157 -16.74 -12.26 8.28
C ASN A 157 -17.71 -11.16 8.74
N PRO A 158 -18.85 -10.94 8.04
CA PRO A 158 -19.88 -10.00 8.49
C PRO A 158 -20.36 -10.26 9.92
N ASP A 159 -20.28 -11.51 10.39
CA ASP A 159 -20.63 -11.88 11.76
C ASP A 159 -19.62 -11.38 12.79
N PHE A 160 -18.41 -10.98 12.40
CA PHE A 160 -17.37 -10.54 13.32
C PHE A 160 -16.69 -9.27 12.81
N PRO A 161 -17.41 -8.13 12.76
CA PRO A 161 -16.92 -6.88 12.19
C PRO A 161 -15.73 -6.26 12.93
N LEU A 162 -15.51 -6.63 14.20
CA LEU A 162 -14.38 -6.15 15.01
C LEU A 162 -13.11 -6.99 14.85
N ARG A 163 -13.21 -8.08 14.10
CA ARG A 163 -12.08 -8.96 13.85
C ARG A 163 -10.99 -8.17 13.15
N GLY A 164 -9.88 -8.02 13.84
CA GLY A 164 -8.73 -7.34 13.28
C GLY A 164 -8.71 -5.81 13.43
N ALA A 165 -9.63 -5.25 14.21
CA ALA A 165 -9.52 -3.89 14.76
C ALA A 165 -9.19 -3.91 16.26
N VAL A 166 -9.64 -4.95 16.97
CA VAL A 166 -9.46 -5.09 18.42
C VAL A 166 -8.20 -5.89 18.75
N ARG A 167 -7.45 -5.42 19.74
CA ARG A 167 -6.22 -6.02 20.26
C ARG A 167 -6.41 -6.53 21.67
N CYS A 168 -5.67 -7.55 22.04
CA CYS A 168 -5.57 -7.98 23.42
C CYS A 168 -4.79 -6.92 24.22
N ALA A 169 -5.37 -6.40 25.30
CA ALA A 169 -4.70 -5.45 26.19
C ALA A 169 -3.43 -6.04 26.85
N LYS A 170 -3.31 -7.37 26.96
CA LYS A 170 -2.15 -8.02 27.61
C LYS A 170 -0.93 -8.19 26.70
N CYS A 171 -1.13 -8.54 25.42
CA CYS A 171 -0.03 -8.87 24.50
C CYS A 171 -0.03 -8.06 23.19
N GLY A 172 -0.97 -7.13 23.01
CA GLY A 172 -1.08 -6.31 21.79
C GLY A 172 -1.50 -7.06 20.51
N THR A 173 -1.59 -8.39 20.56
CA THR A 173 -2.00 -9.22 19.41
C THR A 173 -3.47 -9.01 19.09
N LEU A 174 -3.81 -8.94 17.80
CA LEU A 174 -5.19 -8.80 17.32
C LEU A 174 -6.05 -9.99 17.75
N LEU A 175 -7.27 -9.68 18.19
CA LEU A 175 -8.24 -10.70 18.53
C LEU A 175 -8.73 -11.41 17.26
N THR A 176 -8.87 -12.72 17.39
CA THR A 176 -9.56 -13.60 16.44
C THR A 176 -11.00 -13.80 16.86
N ALA A 177 -11.83 -14.35 15.98
CA ALA A 177 -13.22 -14.65 16.32
C ALA A 177 -13.68 -15.94 15.66
N SER A 178 -14.50 -16.70 16.39
CA SER A 178 -15.05 -17.98 15.94
C SER A 178 -16.42 -18.22 16.59
N ASN A 179 -17.23 -19.01 15.89
CA ASN A 179 -18.46 -19.55 16.44
C ASN A 179 -18.20 -20.91 17.09
N SER A 180 -18.69 -21.12 18.31
CA SER A 180 -18.71 -22.41 19.01
C SER A 180 -20.13 -22.98 19.01
N THR A 181 -20.27 -24.31 18.96
CA THR A 181 -21.56 -25.02 19.05
C THR A 181 -21.75 -25.62 20.44
N GLY A 182 -22.93 -25.48 21.03
CA GLY A 182 -23.27 -26.07 22.34
C GLY A 182 -24.77 -25.91 22.64
N HIS A 183 -25.35 -26.76 23.49
CA HIS A 183 -26.78 -26.71 23.89
C HIS A 183 -27.78 -26.42 22.74
N GLY A 184 -27.59 -27.03 21.57
CA GLY A 184 -28.45 -26.83 20.41
C GLY A 184 -28.30 -25.49 19.67
N GLY A 185 -27.37 -24.62 20.09
CA GLY A 185 -27.14 -23.30 19.53
C GLY A 185 -25.70 -23.06 19.04
N ARG A 186 -25.52 -21.88 18.41
CA ARG A 186 -24.22 -21.39 17.91
C ARG A 186 -23.91 -20.04 18.54
N TYR A 187 -22.78 -19.94 19.22
CA TYR A 187 -22.39 -18.78 20.01
C TYR A 187 -21.08 -18.19 19.48
N GLY A 188 -21.08 -16.88 19.20
CA GLY A 188 -19.90 -16.17 18.71
C GLY A 188 -19.00 -15.68 19.84
N TYR A 189 -17.69 -15.83 19.67
CA TYR A 189 -16.69 -15.35 20.63
C TYR A 189 -15.51 -14.67 19.94
N TYR A 190 -14.96 -13.64 20.60
CA TYR A 190 -13.65 -13.07 20.32
C TYR A 190 -12.60 -13.67 21.26
N ARG A 191 -11.42 -14.02 20.74
CA ARG A 191 -10.35 -14.66 21.53
C ARG A 191 -8.97 -14.17 21.08
N CYS A 192 -8.09 -13.96 22.05
CA CYS A 192 -6.67 -13.75 21.79
C CYS A 192 -6.00 -15.09 21.41
N PRO A 193 -5.34 -15.21 20.24
CA PRO A 193 -4.70 -16.45 19.83
C PRO A 193 -3.41 -16.77 20.61
N GLN A 194 -2.83 -15.80 21.34
CA GLN A 194 -1.53 -15.94 22.00
C GLN A 194 -1.66 -16.18 23.52
N CYS A 195 -2.48 -15.40 24.22
CA CYS A 195 -2.52 -15.43 25.69
C CYS A 195 -3.38 -16.54 26.30
N GLY A 196 -4.10 -17.35 25.50
CA GLY A 196 -4.98 -18.41 26.01
C GLY A 196 -6.09 -17.95 26.98
N GLY A 197 -6.35 -16.63 27.08
CA GLY A 197 -7.31 -16.05 28.01
C GLY A 197 -8.78 -16.37 27.70
N PRO A 198 -9.72 -15.94 28.57
CA PRO A 198 -11.13 -16.27 28.42
C PRO A 198 -11.69 -15.82 27.07
N SER A 199 -12.57 -16.66 26.49
CA SER A 199 -13.34 -16.29 25.31
C SER A 199 -14.31 -15.17 25.66
N LEU A 200 -14.26 -14.07 24.91
CA LEU A 200 -15.11 -12.90 25.11
C LEU A 200 -16.37 -13.05 24.27
N GLY A 201 -17.55 -12.90 24.88
CA GLY A 201 -18.82 -13.03 24.16
C GLY A 201 -18.96 -11.99 23.05
N LYS A 202 -19.39 -12.40 21.85
CA LYS A 202 -19.56 -11.48 20.70
C LYS A 202 -20.44 -10.27 21.06
N ALA A 203 -21.61 -10.52 21.64
CA ALA A 203 -22.56 -9.47 21.99
C ALA A 203 -21.99 -8.47 23.01
N GLN A 204 -21.17 -8.96 23.95
CA GLN A 204 -20.50 -8.12 24.93
C GLN A 204 -19.50 -7.18 24.27
N VAL A 205 -18.59 -7.72 23.43
CA VAL A 205 -17.54 -6.93 22.78
C VAL A 205 -18.15 -5.91 21.80
N GLU A 206 -19.13 -6.32 21.00
CA GLU A 206 -19.79 -5.44 20.03
C GLU A 206 -20.69 -4.39 20.70
N GLY A 207 -21.36 -4.75 21.81
CA GLY A 207 -22.13 -3.83 22.63
C GLY A 207 -21.25 -2.75 23.27
N GLN A 208 -20.15 -3.16 23.90
CA GLN A 208 -19.17 -2.21 24.47
C GLN A 208 -18.52 -1.35 23.39
N PHE A 209 -18.31 -1.87 22.18
CA PHE A 209 -17.77 -1.08 21.08
C PHE A 209 -18.75 -0.01 20.62
N THR A 210 -20.04 -0.35 20.55
CA THR A 210 -21.09 0.62 20.23
C THR A 210 -21.17 1.70 21.31
N GLN A 211 -21.07 1.32 22.58
CA GLN A 211 -21.02 2.28 23.70
C GLN A 211 -19.79 3.19 23.60
N LEU A 212 -18.62 2.64 23.25
CA LEU A 212 -17.42 3.43 23.00
C LEU A 212 -17.67 4.45 21.90
N LEU A 213 -18.19 4.02 20.74
CA LEU A 213 -18.52 4.92 19.62
C LEU A 213 -19.47 6.04 20.04
N ASN A 214 -20.53 5.73 20.78
CA ASN A 214 -21.46 6.74 21.29
C ASN A 214 -20.79 7.72 22.26
N SER A 215 -19.89 7.24 23.12
CA SER A 215 -19.16 8.09 24.06
C SER A 215 -18.20 9.04 23.35
N VAL A 216 -17.67 8.67 22.19
CA VAL A 216 -16.76 9.49 21.39
C VAL A 216 -17.43 10.29 20.27
N SER A 217 -18.72 10.06 20.01
CA SER A 217 -19.53 10.86 19.09
C SER A 217 -19.48 12.34 19.46
N LEU A 218 -19.45 13.20 18.45
CA LEU A 218 -19.43 14.64 18.64
C LEU A 218 -20.80 15.13 19.12
N GLU A 219 -20.77 16.02 20.10
CA GLU A 219 -21.99 16.68 20.57
C GLU A 219 -22.56 17.59 19.48
N PRO A 220 -23.90 17.76 19.40
CA PRO A 220 -24.52 18.59 18.37
C PRO A 220 -23.95 20.01 18.29
N ALA A 221 -23.61 20.61 19.44
CA ALA A 221 -23.00 21.94 19.50
C ALA A 221 -21.61 21.97 18.84
N LEU A 222 -20.76 20.97 19.14
CA LEU A 222 -19.42 20.86 18.57
C LEU A 222 -19.47 20.52 17.07
N THR A 223 -20.39 19.66 16.65
CA THR A 223 -20.61 19.34 15.23
C THR A 223 -21.01 20.59 14.43
N LYS A 224 -21.89 21.44 14.99
CA LYS A 224 -22.27 22.70 14.37
C LYS A 224 -21.09 23.67 14.23
N LEU A 225 -20.29 23.83 15.29
CA LEU A 225 -19.09 24.67 15.26
C LEU A 225 -18.06 24.17 14.24
N LEU A 226 -17.84 22.85 14.19
CA LEU A 226 -16.95 22.24 13.22
C LEU A 226 -17.45 22.45 11.78
N GLY A 227 -18.76 22.35 11.54
CA GLY A 227 -19.36 22.68 10.25
C GLY A 227 -19.07 24.12 9.82
N LEU A 228 -19.34 25.08 10.70
CA LEU A 228 -19.04 26.50 10.43
C LEU A 228 -17.55 26.75 10.17
N ALA A 229 -16.66 26.09 10.91
CA ALA A 229 -15.21 26.22 10.72
C ALA A 229 -14.75 25.63 9.38
N ILE A 230 -15.31 24.47 8.98
CA ILE A 230 -15.05 23.86 7.67
C ILE A 230 -15.54 24.77 6.55
N ASP A 231 -16.76 25.29 6.65
CA ASP A 231 -17.34 26.19 5.64
C ASP A 231 -16.49 27.46 5.48
N ALA A 232 -16.09 28.08 6.60
CA ALA A 232 -15.21 29.25 6.57
C ALA A 232 -13.84 28.94 5.95
N ASN A 233 -13.25 27.77 6.24
CA ASN A 233 -11.98 27.35 5.65
C ASN A 233 -12.10 27.11 4.14
N LEU A 234 -13.17 26.46 3.71
CA LEU A 234 -13.43 26.20 2.29
C LEU A 234 -13.67 27.48 1.52
N GLU A 235 -14.43 28.42 2.09
CA GLU A 235 -14.66 29.72 1.47
C GLU A 235 -13.35 30.52 1.37
N SER A 236 -12.53 30.51 2.42
CA SER A 236 -11.19 31.11 2.39
C SER A 236 -10.30 30.48 1.30
N LYS A 237 -10.28 29.15 1.19
CA LYS A 237 -9.55 28.42 0.14
C LYS A 237 -10.07 28.74 -1.25
N ARG A 238 -11.39 28.83 -1.45
CA ARG A 238 -12.01 29.25 -2.72
C ARG A 238 -11.56 30.66 -3.09
N SER A 239 -11.65 31.60 -2.16
CA SER A 239 -11.22 32.99 -2.38
C SER A 239 -9.74 33.09 -2.75
N MET A 240 -8.87 32.38 -2.02
CA MET A 240 -7.43 32.32 -2.33
C MET A 240 -7.16 31.65 -3.68
N GLY A 241 -7.85 30.56 -4.00
CA GLY A 241 -7.73 29.88 -5.29
C GLY A 241 -8.14 30.76 -6.47
N VAL A 242 -9.24 31.50 -6.34
CA VAL A 242 -9.69 32.47 -7.36
C VAL A 242 -8.65 33.59 -7.55
N LYS A 243 -8.10 34.13 -6.45
CA LYS A 243 -7.04 35.16 -6.52
C LYS A 243 -5.75 34.64 -7.15
N GLN A 244 -5.33 33.43 -6.80
CA GLN A 244 -4.15 32.80 -7.37
C GLN A 244 -4.35 32.53 -8.87
N MET A 245 -5.53 32.02 -9.25
CA MET A 245 -5.89 31.77 -10.64
C MET A 245 -5.91 33.05 -11.47
N SER A 246 -6.45 34.15 -10.93
CA SER A 246 -6.44 35.44 -11.63
C SER A 246 -5.02 35.98 -11.80
N GLN A 247 -4.16 35.86 -10.78
CA GLN A 247 -2.75 36.26 -10.87
C GLN A 247 -1.98 35.44 -11.92
N LEU A 248 -2.18 34.13 -11.97
CA LEU A 248 -1.53 33.26 -12.97
C LEU A 248 -1.99 33.60 -14.39
N LYS A 249 -3.29 33.84 -14.60
CA LYS A 249 -3.83 34.26 -15.91
C LYS A 249 -3.29 35.63 -16.35
N VAL A 250 -3.17 36.60 -15.42
CA VAL A 250 -2.56 37.90 -15.71
C VAL A 250 -1.08 37.74 -16.08
N ARG A 251 -0.32 36.91 -15.34
CA ARG A 251 1.09 36.63 -15.65
C ARG A 251 1.25 35.99 -17.03
N LEU A 252 0.41 35.02 -17.37
CA LEU A 252 0.42 34.38 -18.69
C LEU A 252 0.16 35.41 -19.81
N GLY A 253 -0.80 36.32 -19.62
CA GLY A 253 -1.05 37.42 -20.57
C GLY A 253 0.12 38.40 -20.70
N ALA A 254 0.82 38.68 -19.61
CA ALA A 254 2.03 39.52 -19.62
C ALA A 254 3.18 38.84 -20.37
N LEU A 255 3.39 37.53 -20.18
CA LEU A 255 4.39 36.75 -20.92
C LEU A 255 4.08 36.69 -22.42
N GLY A 256 2.81 36.50 -22.80
CA GLY A 256 2.40 36.58 -24.21
C GLY A 256 2.60 37.96 -24.83
N THR A 257 2.52 39.03 -24.02
CA THR A 257 2.85 40.39 -24.48
C THR A 257 4.36 40.61 -24.60
N ARG A 258 5.14 40.12 -23.65
CA ARG A 258 6.61 40.12 -23.71
C ARG A 258 7.13 39.37 -24.93
N HIS A 259 6.56 38.20 -25.22
CA HIS A 259 6.90 37.40 -26.39
C HIS A 259 6.71 38.20 -27.70
N ARG A 260 5.56 38.88 -27.87
CA ARG A 260 5.31 39.76 -29.02
C ARG A 260 6.31 40.93 -29.09
N GLN A 261 6.60 41.57 -27.96
CA GLN A 261 7.56 42.68 -27.91
C GLN A 261 8.99 42.26 -28.29
N ILE A 262 9.41 41.04 -27.93
CA ILE A 262 10.71 40.49 -28.33
C ILE A 262 10.76 40.33 -29.86
N LEU A 263 9.70 39.80 -30.46
CA LEU A 263 9.60 39.65 -31.91
C LEU A 263 9.65 41.01 -32.64
N ASP A 264 8.86 41.99 -32.20
CA ASP A 264 8.83 43.33 -32.80
C ASP A 264 10.21 44.04 -32.72
N LYS A 265 10.90 43.91 -31.58
CA LYS A 265 12.25 44.45 -31.39
C LYS A 265 13.31 43.72 -32.21
N SER A 266 13.15 42.41 -32.43
CA SER A 266 14.01 41.65 -33.32
C SER A 266 13.82 42.07 -34.78
N LEU A 267 12.56 42.29 -35.21
CA LEU A 267 12.25 42.75 -36.57
C LEU A 267 12.78 44.16 -36.87
N SER A 268 12.89 45.02 -35.85
CA SER A 268 13.49 46.35 -35.95
C SER A 268 15.02 46.35 -35.81
N GLY A 269 15.66 45.18 -35.69
CA GLY A 269 17.11 45.04 -35.65
C GLY A 269 17.76 45.45 -34.32
N VAL A 270 16.98 45.57 -33.24
CA VAL A 270 17.48 45.97 -31.92
C VAL A 270 18.23 44.83 -31.22
N PHE A 271 17.89 43.58 -31.53
CA PHE A 271 18.49 42.38 -30.94
C PHE A 271 19.22 41.54 -32.00
N SER A 272 20.28 40.84 -31.56
CA SER A 272 20.92 39.81 -32.37
C SER A 272 20.06 38.54 -32.44
N ASP A 273 20.22 37.72 -33.48
CA ASP A 273 19.49 36.46 -33.62
C ASP A 273 19.72 35.51 -32.44
N SER A 274 20.93 35.51 -31.86
CA SER A 274 21.26 34.71 -30.68
C SER A 274 20.54 35.19 -29.42
N ASP A 275 20.43 36.51 -29.23
CA ASP A 275 19.73 37.09 -28.09
C ASP A 275 18.21 36.89 -28.20
N THR A 276 17.66 37.06 -29.40
CA THR A 276 16.23 36.81 -29.67
C THR A 276 15.87 35.37 -29.35
N LYS A 277 16.63 34.38 -29.86
CA LYS A 277 16.38 32.95 -29.58
C LYS A 277 16.41 32.64 -28.08
N ARG A 278 17.39 33.19 -27.36
CA ARG A 278 17.50 33.01 -25.90
C ARG A 278 16.30 33.59 -25.16
N LEU A 279 15.94 34.85 -25.45
CA LEU A 279 14.83 35.54 -24.78
C LEU A 279 13.46 34.92 -25.07
N LEU A 280 13.24 34.42 -26.30
CA LEU A 280 12.03 33.68 -26.65
C LEU A 280 11.97 32.37 -25.87
N SER A 281 13.04 31.57 -25.87
CA SER A 281 13.09 30.31 -25.13
C SER A 281 12.87 30.49 -23.62
N GLU A 282 13.46 31.51 -23.00
CA GLU A 282 13.21 31.85 -21.58
C GLU A 282 11.73 32.21 -21.34
N THR A 283 11.12 32.97 -22.24
CA THR A 283 9.72 33.41 -22.11
C THR A 283 8.72 32.28 -22.37
N GLU A 284 9.02 31.39 -23.31
CA GLU A 284 8.25 30.18 -23.61
C GLU A 284 8.28 29.21 -22.42
N GLN A 285 9.47 28.94 -21.87
CA GLN A 285 9.62 28.08 -20.70
C GLN A 285 8.84 28.62 -19.48
N GLU A 286 8.91 29.93 -19.23
CA GLU A 286 8.12 30.55 -18.15
C GLU A 286 6.61 30.46 -18.41
N SER A 287 6.19 30.52 -19.68
CA SER A 287 4.78 30.39 -20.07
C SER A 287 4.27 28.95 -19.85
N ASP A 288 5.09 27.96 -20.20
CA ASP A 288 4.79 26.54 -19.99
C ASP A 288 4.68 26.22 -18.49
N ASP A 289 5.60 26.75 -17.67
CA ASP A 289 5.55 26.59 -16.21
C ASP A 289 4.28 27.20 -15.60
N VAL A 290 3.88 28.39 -16.05
CA VAL A 290 2.64 29.05 -15.59
C VAL A 290 1.40 28.30 -16.07
N GLN A 291 1.39 27.77 -17.29
CA GLN A 291 0.30 26.92 -17.79
C GLN A 291 0.17 25.62 -17.00
N ALA A 292 1.28 24.98 -16.64
CA ALA A 292 1.26 23.80 -15.79
C ALA A 292 0.67 24.10 -14.40
N GLN A 293 1.00 25.25 -13.81
CA GLN A 293 0.41 25.69 -12.55
C GLN A 293 -1.11 25.95 -12.65
N ILE A 294 -1.57 26.52 -13.77
CA ILE A 294 -3.01 26.72 -14.03
C ILE A 294 -3.71 25.36 -14.12
N ALA A 295 -3.17 24.42 -14.91
CA ALA A 295 -3.75 23.09 -15.07
C ALA A 295 -3.85 22.32 -13.75
N LEU A 296 -2.82 22.41 -12.90
CA LEU A 296 -2.81 21.80 -11.56
C LEU A 296 -3.89 22.42 -10.65
N ALA A 297 -4.06 23.75 -10.68
CA ALA A 297 -5.04 24.44 -9.87
C ALA A 297 -6.49 24.18 -10.34
N GLU A 298 -6.71 24.03 -11.65
CA GLU A 298 -8.02 23.64 -12.21
C GLU A 298 -8.38 22.17 -11.89
N GLY A 299 -7.38 21.29 -11.78
CA GLY A 299 -7.56 19.88 -11.43
C GLY A 299 -7.80 19.58 -9.95
N SER A 300 -7.70 20.58 -9.05
CA SER A 300 -8.00 20.39 -7.64
C SER A 300 -9.51 20.33 -7.41
N GLU A 301 -10.09 19.13 -7.47
CA GLU A 301 -11.50 18.90 -7.18
C GLU A 301 -11.87 19.45 -5.79
N LEU A 302 -12.87 20.34 -5.77
CA LEU A 302 -13.50 20.79 -4.55
C LEU A 302 -14.24 19.61 -3.91
N VAL A 303 -13.98 19.35 -2.63
CA VAL A 303 -14.75 18.38 -1.86
C VAL A 303 -16.22 18.80 -1.89
N PRO A 304 -17.15 17.95 -2.40
CA PRO A 304 -18.55 18.31 -2.46
C PRO A 304 -19.11 18.58 -1.06
N GLU A 305 -19.95 19.62 -0.93
CA GLU A 305 -20.60 20.00 0.33
C GLU A 305 -21.34 18.81 0.98
N GLN A 306 -21.92 17.95 0.13
CA GLN A 306 -22.61 16.74 0.57
C GLN A 306 -21.68 15.75 1.30
N VAL A 307 -20.41 15.67 0.93
CA VAL A 307 -19.42 14.80 1.60
C VAL A 307 -19.15 15.31 3.02
N ILE A 308 -19.03 16.62 3.18
CA ILE A 308 -18.81 17.26 4.50
C ILE A 308 -20.03 17.06 5.40
N LYS A 309 -21.24 17.35 4.87
CA LYS A 309 -22.50 17.14 5.59
C LYS A 309 -22.66 15.69 6.05
N THR A 310 -22.39 14.75 5.14
CA THR A 310 -22.45 13.31 5.47
C THR A 310 -21.42 12.92 6.51
N GLY A 311 -20.19 13.43 6.40
CA GLY A 311 -19.13 13.18 7.38
C GLY A 311 -19.47 13.69 8.77
N LEU A 312 -20.01 14.90 8.88
CA LEU A 312 -20.45 15.48 10.16
C LEU A 312 -21.60 14.69 10.78
N ALA A 313 -22.58 14.25 9.98
CA ALA A 313 -23.67 13.41 10.45
C ALA A 313 -23.17 12.07 11.01
N ILE A 314 -22.17 11.46 10.35
CA ILE A 314 -21.54 10.22 10.83
C ILE A 314 -20.82 10.45 12.16
N LEU A 315 -20.05 11.53 12.28
CA LEU A 315 -19.31 11.86 13.51
C LEU A 315 -20.23 12.16 14.70
N GLN A 316 -21.45 12.62 14.45
CA GLN A 316 -22.46 12.88 15.48
C GLN A 316 -23.16 11.60 15.97
N ASP A 317 -23.30 10.57 15.14
CA ASP A 317 -24.00 9.31 15.48
C ASP A 317 -23.22 8.06 15.01
N MET A 318 -21.98 7.94 15.49
CA MET A 318 -21.06 6.89 15.05
C MET A 318 -21.55 5.48 15.41
N GLY A 319 -22.18 5.29 16.58
CA GLY A 319 -22.63 3.96 17.02
C GLY A 319 -23.76 3.42 16.15
N THR A 320 -24.81 4.23 15.90
CA THR A 320 -25.93 3.83 15.03
C THR A 320 -25.45 3.64 13.60
N PHE A 321 -24.60 4.55 13.10
CA PHE A 321 -24.02 4.41 11.78
C PHE A 321 -23.23 3.11 11.64
N TRP A 322 -22.37 2.79 12.60
CA TRP A 322 -21.60 1.56 12.60
C TRP A 322 -22.51 0.32 12.60
N GLN A 323 -23.57 0.31 13.40
CA GLN A 323 -24.54 -0.80 13.44
C GLN A 323 -25.29 -1.00 12.11
N LYS A 324 -25.61 0.07 11.37
CA LYS A 324 -26.33 -0.04 10.08
C LYS A 324 -25.39 -0.26 8.89
N ALA A 325 -24.13 0.11 9.01
CA ALA A 325 -23.15 0.04 7.93
C ALA A 325 -22.77 -1.39 7.54
N GLY A 326 -22.46 -1.59 6.25
CA GLY A 326 -21.86 -2.83 5.75
C GLY A 326 -20.46 -3.07 6.30
N LEU A 327 -19.97 -4.31 6.19
CA LEU A 327 -18.68 -4.73 6.78
C LEU A 327 -17.49 -3.84 6.34
N THR A 328 -17.39 -3.52 5.05
CA THR A 328 -16.29 -2.68 4.53
C THR A 328 -16.30 -1.30 5.16
N THR A 329 -17.47 -0.65 5.20
CA THR A 329 -17.65 0.68 5.80
C THR A 329 -17.37 0.66 7.31
N ARG A 330 -17.83 -0.38 8.02
CA ARG A 330 -17.49 -0.59 9.45
C ARG A 330 -15.98 -0.64 9.67
N GLN A 331 -15.27 -1.41 8.84
CA GLN A 331 -13.81 -1.56 8.95
C GLN A 331 -13.07 -0.27 8.57
N GLN A 332 -13.54 0.46 7.56
CA GLN A 332 -12.98 1.76 7.19
C GLN A 332 -13.14 2.76 8.34
N LEU A 333 -14.33 2.84 8.92
CA LEU A 333 -14.60 3.69 10.07
C LEU A 333 -13.71 3.29 11.27
N GLN A 334 -13.64 2.00 11.60
CA GLN A 334 -12.77 1.52 12.68
C GLN A 334 -11.30 1.93 12.48
N ARG A 335 -10.76 1.81 11.25
CA ARG A 335 -9.37 2.20 10.94
C ARG A 335 -9.16 3.70 10.96
N PHE A 336 -10.14 4.46 10.48
CA PHE A 336 -10.10 5.92 10.54
C PHE A 336 -10.05 6.38 12.00
N LEU A 337 -10.98 5.89 12.82
CA LEU A 337 -11.11 6.26 14.23
C LEU A 337 -9.95 5.75 15.08
N PHE A 338 -9.45 4.55 14.79
CA PHE A 338 -8.47 3.82 15.60
C PHE A 338 -7.39 3.21 14.70
N PRO A 339 -6.48 4.02 14.14
CA PRO A 339 -5.51 3.58 13.13
C PRO A 339 -4.57 2.48 13.63
N GLU A 340 -4.24 2.51 14.92
CA GLU A 340 -3.38 1.51 15.56
C GLU A 340 -4.16 0.31 16.10
N GLY A 341 -5.50 0.35 16.09
CA GLY A 341 -6.38 -0.64 16.72
C GLY A 341 -6.61 -0.36 18.21
N ILE A 342 -7.61 -1.05 18.80
CA ILE A 342 -8.13 -0.72 20.13
C ILE A 342 -7.85 -1.87 21.10
N PRO A 343 -7.17 -1.64 22.24
CA PRO A 343 -6.99 -2.68 23.24
C PRO A 343 -8.31 -3.01 23.94
N PHE A 344 -8.56 -4.30 24.15
CA PHE A 344 -9.69 -4.81 24.92
C PHE A 344 -9.17 -5.75 26.02
N GLY A 345 -9.61 -5.48 27.25
CA GLY A 345 -9.21 -6.18 28.47
C GLY A 345 -10.41 -6.58 29.34
N GLN A 346 -10.15 -6.85 30.62
CA GLN A 346 -11.20 -7.25 31.58
C GLN A 346 -12.19 -6.13 31.90
N SER A 347 -11.72 -4.87 31.89
CA SER A 347 -12.52 -3.67 32.09
C SER A 347 -13.15 -3.10 30.80
N GLY A 348 -13.03 -3.81 29.67
CA GLY A 348 -13.54 -3.38 28.37
C GLY A 348 -12.46 -2.73 27.48
N PHE A 349 -12.87 -1.78 26.63
CA PHE A 349 -11.97 -1.07 25.74
C PHE A 349 -11.08 -0.08 26.51
N GLY A 350 -9.77 -0.14 26.26
CA GLY A 350 -8.78 0.75 26.88
C GLY A 350 -8.45 1.97 26.01
N THR A 351 -7.62 2.86 26.57
CA THR A 351 -7.11 4.04 25.88
C THR A 351 -6.28 3.66 24.66
N CYS A 352 -6.47 4.37 23.56
CA CYS A 352 -5.71 4.20 22.33
C CYS A 352 -5.62 5.51 21.56
N LYS A 353 -4.74 5.54 20.55
CA LYS A 353 -4.64 6.66 19.63
C LYS A 353 -5.90 6.74 18.77
N THR A 354 -6.63 7.83 18.93
CA THR A 354 -7.86 8.12 18.16
C THR A 354 -7.59 9.09 17.02
N ALA A 355 -8.52 9.18 16.06
CA ALA A 355 -8.50 10.22 15.03
C ALA A 355 -8.48 11.62 15.67
N PHE A 356 -7.75 12.55 15.05
CA PHE A 356 -7.59 13.93 15.54
C PHE A 356 -8.94 14.63 15.79
N CYS A 357 -9.93 14.39 14.93
CA CYS A 357 -11.27 14.97 15.06
C CYS A 357 -12.01 14.56 16.34
N ILE A 358 -11.56 13.50 17.04
CA ILE A 358 -12.19 12.96 18.26
C ILE A 358 -11.30 13.18 19.49
N GLN A 359 -9.99 13.35 19.31
CA GLN A 359 -9.06 13.69 20.41
C GLN A 359 -9.46 14.99 21.15
N GLN A 360 -10.08 15.94 20.43
CA GLN A 360 -10.46 17.26 20.95
C GLN A 360 -11.60 17.24 21.98
N LYS A 361 -12.30 16.12 22.17
CA LYS A 361 -13.35 16.01 23.22
C LYS A 361 -12.77 16.21 24.63
N ALA A 362 -11.48 15.90 24.83
CA ALA A 362 -10.77 16.16 26.08
C ALA A 362 -10.37 17.64 26.28
N VAL A 363 -10.19 18.41 25.20
CA VAL A 363 -9.76 19.82 25.28
C VAL A 363 -10.94 20.74 25.61
N VAL A 364 -12.12 20.44 25.06
CA VAL A 364 -13.33 21.24 25.33
C VAL A 364 -13.87 20.99 26.74
N SER A 365 -13.75 19.78 27.30
CA SER A 365 -14.12 19.54 28.71
C SER A 365 -13.14 20.16 29.71
N MET A 366 -11.90 20.47 29.28
CA MET A 366 -10.93 21.22 30.09
C MET A 366 -11.17 22.74 30.05
N ALA A 367 -11.97 23.24 29.10
CA ALA A 367 -12.26 24.66 28.96
C ALA A 367 -13.28 25.19 30.00
N GLU A 368 -13.86 24.33 30.84
CA GLU A 368 -14.60 24.77 32.02
C GLU A 368 -13.68 25.27 33.15
N ASN A 369 -12.35 25.05 33.07
CA ASN A 369 -11.39 25.62 34.02
C ASN A 369 -10.52 26.71 33.40
N THR A 370 -10.89 27.94 33.75
CA THR A 370 -10.04 29.12 33.97
C THR A 370 -9.17 29.66 32.82
N VAL A 371 -9.68 30.78 32.27
CA VAL A 371 -9.01 32.03 31.87
C VAL A 371 -7.84 31.91 30.86
N VAL A 372 -8.16 32.26 29.60
CA VAL A 372 -7.37 32.98 28.57
C VAL A 372 -7.61 32.35 27.18
N ALA A 373 -8.08 33.17 26.22
CA ALA A 373 -8.31 32.75 24.84
C ALA A 373 -6.98 32.51 24.09
N PRO A 374 -6.74 31.34 23.47
CA PRO A 374 -5.54 31.10 22.69
C PRO A 374 -5.61 31.86 21.35
N ARG A 375 -4.69 32.82 21.14
CA ARG A 375 -4.63 33.69 19.95
C ARG A 375 -3.81 33.15 18.78
N ARG A 376 -3.26 31.94 18.86
CA ARG A 376 -2.49 31.32 17.77
C ARG A 376 -2.54 29.80 17.87
N ILE A 377 -2.90 29.14 16.77
CA ILE A 377 -2.62 27.72 16.54
C ILE A 377 -1.35 27.69 15.70
N GLU A 378 -0.21 27.37 16.32
CA GLU A 378 1.01 27.07 15.57
C GLU A 378 1.02 25.58 15.23
N LEU A 379 1.06 25.28 13.93
CA LEU A 379 1.24 23.92 13.42
C LEU A 379 2.74 23.62 13.43
N LEU A 380 3.19 22.84 14.42
CA LEU A 380 4.53 22.26 14.42
C LEU A 380 4.58 21.14 13.38
N PHE A 381 5.12 21.44 12.21
CA PHE A 381 5.69 20.42 11.33
C PHE A 381 7.09 20.11 11.85
N GLY A 382 7.31 18.87 12.31
CA GLY A 382 8.63 18.38 12.68
C GLY A 382 9.37 17.84 11.45
N ASP A 383 10.68 18.09 11.43
CA ASP A 383 11.67 17.69 10.40
C ASP A 383 11.73 16.18 10.12
#